data_AF-A0A062UD91-F1
#
_entry.id   AF-A0A062UD91-F1
#
_cell.length_a   1.000
_cell.length_b   1.000
_cell.length_c   1.000
_cell.angle_alpha   90.00
_cell.angle_beta   90.00
_cell.angle_gamma   90.00
#
_symmetry.space_group_name_H-M   'P 1'
#
loop_
_entity.id
_entity.type
_entity.pdbx_description
1 polymer ?
#
loop_
_entity_poly.entity_id
_entity_poly.type
_entity_poly.pdbx_seq_one_letter_code
_entity_poly.pdbx_strand_id
1 'polypeptide(L)'
;MWQLKRLTYLGCSALALGLIGFQGQGNLASASLLQSDHVQILPGSAVQIPHPLPAMETPAARQVYLDVAAGRGAAAKQARNAAISSWLGGLHDAGLADFSVHHMDKGVIYEVRLRHPIETAKVSALWVAVPDGLDLPSSVLLHQAKAGGDSTLELQSCTSKETLAKSEAEITLDSAKEKAVSRLNDYLDAPDPMRINVVGGPQSECRELANMLPRLTER
;
A
#
# COMPACT_ATOMS: atom_id res chain seq x y z
N MET A 1 1.62 37.25 -51.93
CA MET A 1 1.88 38.43 -51.07
C MET A 1 2.15 37.90 -49.66
N TRP A 2 3.40 37.69 -49.21
CA TRP A 2 4.33 38.67 -48.60
C TRP A 2 3.64 39.39 -47.41
N GLN A 3 4.05 39.30 -46.14
CA GLN A 3 5.40 39.39 -45.57
C GLN A 3 5.44 39.02 -44.06
N LEU A 4 6.66 38.73 -43.61
CA LEU A 4 7.13 38.51 -42.23
C LEU A 4 6.83 39.69 -41.29
N LYS A 5 6.80 39.41 -39.98
CA LYS A 5 7.44 40.28 -38.97
C LYS A 5 8.21 39.46 -37.93
N ARG A 6 9.54 39.62 -37.95
CA ARG A 6 10.50 39.35 -36.86
C ARG A 6 10.84 40.66 -36.16
N LEU A 7 11.06 40.63 -34.84
CA LEU A 7 11.86 41.55 -33.99
C LEU A 7 11.84 40.88 -32.60
N THR A 8 12.87 40.28 -31.99
CA THR A 8 14.28 40.62 -31.67
C THR A 8 14.44 41.85 -30.75
N TYR A 9 14.89 41.62 -29.50
CA TYR A 9 16.08 42.20 -28.80
C TYR A 9 15.97 41.88 -27.28
N LEU A 10 16.84 41.04 -26.70
CA LEU A 10 18.15 41.35 -26.07
C LEU A 10 18.07 42.24 -24.83
N GLY A 11 18.41 41.66 -23.67
CA GLY A 11 18.56 42.37 -22.39
C GLY A 11 19.38 41.55 -21.41
N CYS A 12 20.70 41.72 -21.48
CA CYS A 12 21.74 41.16 -20.62
C CYS A 12 21.89 42.04 -19.36
N SER A 13 22.14 41.47 -18.19
CA SER A 13 23.01 42.06 -17.14
C SER A 13 23.34 41.04 -16.05
N ALA A 14 24.64 40.99 -15.73
CA ALA A 14 25.31 40.11 -14.79
C ALA A 14 25.80 40.91 -13.56
N LEU A 15 26.39 40.17 -12.60
CA LEU A 15 27.23 40.59 -11.46
C LEU A 15 26.45 40.99 -10.19
N ALA A 16 26.85 40.63 -8.96
CA ALA A 16 28.22 40.61 -8.46
C ALA A 16 28.49 39.62 -7.30
N LEU A 17 29.80 39.42 -7.10
CA LEU A 17 30.52 38.63 -6.11
C LEU A 17 30.30 39.05 -4.64
N GLY A 18 30.55 38.11 -3.73
CA GLY A 18 30.85 38.37 -2.32
C GLY A 18 31.66 37.23 -1.69
N LEU A 19 32.99 37.31 -1.81
CA LEU A 19 33.98 36.54 -1.05
C LEU A 19 34.19 37.21 0.31
N ILE A 20 34.10 36.47 1.42
CA ILE A 20 34.81 36.80 2.67
C ILE A 20 35.38 35.50 3.24
N GLY A 21 36.68 35.56 3.56
CA GLY A 21 37.51 34.42 3.91
C GLY A 21 37.65 34.12 5.41
N PHE A 22 38.40 33.03 5.62
CA PHE A 22 39.10 32.55 6.80
C PHE A 22 39.48 33.59 7.88
N GLN A 23 39.28 33.23 9.15
CA GLN A 23 40.36 33.12 10.16
C GLN A 23 39.99 32.05 11.22
N GLY A 24 40.98 31.27 11.63
CA GLY A 24 40.84 30.18 12.61
C GLY A 24 41.41 30.51 13.99
N GLN A 25 41.13 29.62 14.93
CA GLN A 25 41.85 29.25 16.17
C GLN A 25 40.92 28.21 16.83
N GLY A 26 41.29 26.95 17.06
CA GLY A 26 42.47 26.49 17.77
C GLY A 26 42.03 26.03 19.15
N ASN A 27 41.80 24.73 19.34
CA ASN A 27 42.15 24.03 20.58
C ASN A 27 42.17 22.52 20.36
N LEU A 28 43.38 21.98 20.54
CA LEU A 28 43.72 20.58 20.62
C LEU A 28 43.36 20.08 22.02
N ALA A 29 42.72 18.91 22.10
CA ALA A 29 42.88 18.02 23.24
C ALA A 29 42.89 16.58 22.71
N SER A 30 44.10 16.05 22.56
CA SER A 30 44.36 14.62 22.39
C SER A 30 44.48 13.98 23.77
N ALA A 31 43.80 12.86 24.00
CA ALA A 31 44.29 11.80 24.88
C ALA A 31 43.58 10.49 24.51
N SER A 32 44.32 9.64 23.82
CA SER A 32 44.04 8.23 23.58
C SER A 32 44.41 7.41 24.82
N LEU A 33 43.58 6.43 25.21
CA LEU A 33 44.06 5.20 25.85
C LEU A 33 43.16 4.02 25.48
N LEU A 34 43.83 2.93 25.10
CA LEU A 34 43.33 1.59 24.77
C LEU A 34 42.50 0.98 25.90
N GLN A 35 41.46 0.21 25.56
CA GLN A 35 41.29 -1.15 26.08
C GLN A 35 40.27 -1.90 25.21
N SER A 36 40.74 -2.93 24.50
CA SER A 36 39.90 -3.98 23.94
C SER A 36 39.58 -4.95 25.09
N ASP A 37 38.31 -5.30 25.29
CA ASP A 37 37.84 -6.68 25.53
C ASP A 37 36.36 -6.72 25.94
N HIS A 38 35.64 -7.68 25.34
CA HIS A 38 34.27 -8.12 25.60
C HIS A 38 33.11 -7.28 25.05
N VAL A 39 32.81 -7.45 23.75
CA VAL A 39 31.44 -7.28 23.25
C VAL A 39 30.61 -8.45 23.76
N GLN A 40 29.89 -8.25 24.85
CA GLN A 40 28.80 -9.13 25.25
C GLN A 40 27.66 -8.96 24.24
N ILE A 41 27.41 -9.99 23.43
CA ILE A 41 26.22 -10.07 22.60
C ILE A 41 25.04 -10.34 23.56
N LEU A 42 24.27 -9.28 23.89
CA LEU A 42 22.96 -9.47 24.50
C LEU A 42 22.00 -10.09 23.45
N PRO A 43 21.29 -11.18 23.76
CA PRO A 43 20.19 -11.64 22.94
C PRO A 43 18.97 -10.78 23.27
N GLY A 44 18.48 -10.01 22.29
CA GLY A 44 17.25 -9.24 22.49
C GLY A 44 17.20 -7.88 21.81
N SER A 45 17.95 -7.63 20.74
CA SER A 45 17.60 -6.53 19.84
C SER A 45 16.27 -6.84 19.18
N ALA A 46 15.18 -6.45 19.83
CA ALA A 46 13.92 -6.21 19.15
C ALA A 46 14.23 -5.25 18.00
N VAL A 47 14.05 -5.72 16.77
CA VAL A 47 14.12 -4.87 15.58
C VAL A 47 12.98 -3.87 15.73
N GLN A 48 13.32 -2.65 16.17
CA GLN A 48 12.39 -1.54 16.17
C GLN A 48 12.23 -1.10 14.72
N ILE A 49 11.21 -1.62 14.04
CA ILE A 49 10.84 -1.16 12.70
C ILE A 49 10.33 0.30 12.85
N PRO A 50 10.97 1.31 12.24
CA PRO A 50 10.67 2.72 12.56
C PRO A 50 9.39 3.29 11.95
N HIS A 51 8.53 2.48 11.33
CA HIS A 51 7.39 3.00 10.58
C HIS A 51 6.07 2.42 11.08
N PRO A 52 5.08 3.26 11.46
CA PRO A 52 3.72 2.80 11.57
C PRO A 52 3.33 2.22 10.20
N LEU A 53 2.82 0.99 10.20
CA LEU A 53 2.33 0.34 8.99
C LEU A 53 1.35 1.26 8.27
N PRO A 54 1.38 1.34 6.92
CA PRO A 54 0.52 2.25 6.20
C PRO A 54 -0.94 1.86 6.45
N ALA A 55 -1.58 2.57 7.38
CA ALA A 55 -3.02 2.54 7.48
C ALA A 55 -3.55 3.09 6.16
N MET A 56 -4.43 2.36 5.48
CA MET A 56 -5.07 2.87 4.28
C MET A 56 -5.99 4.08 4.54
N GLU A 57 -6.12 4.53 5.79
CA GLU A 57 -6.61 5.87 6.13
C GLU A 57 -5.58 6.95 5.76
N THR A 58 -5.14 6.95 4.51
CA THR A 58 -4.25 7.98 3.97
C THR A 58 -5.09 9.11 3.37
N PRO A 59 -4.53 10.34 3.29
CA PRO A 59 -5.12 11.41 2.50
C PRO A 59 -5.47 10.99 1.06
N ALA A 60 -4.72 10.03 0.48
CA ALA A 60 -4.99 9.47 -0.84
C ALA A 60 -6.32 8.70 -0.91
N ALA A 61 -6.63 7.86 0.09
CA ALA A 61 -7.91 7.15 0.13
C ALA A 61 -9.11 8.11 0.24
N ARG A 62 -8.95 9.21 0.98
CA ARG A 62 -9.98 10.27 1.04
C ARG A 62 -10.13 11.00 -0.29
N GLN A 63 -9.03 11.23 -1.00
CA GLN A 63 -9.02 11.90 -2.30
C GLN A 63 -9.80 11.12 -3.38
N VAL A 64 -9.76 9.79 -3.34
CA VAL A 64 -10.56 8.92 -4.23
C VAL A 64 -12.02 9.34 -4.26
N TYR A 65 -12.66 9.41 -3.09
CA TYR A 65 -14.09 9.70 -3.01
C TYR A 65 -14.42 11.16 -3.32
N LEU A 66 -13.51 12.10 -3.03
CA LEU A 66 -13.65 13.50 -3.44
C LEU A 66 -13.64 13.65 -4.97
N ASP A 67 -12.80 12.89 -5.65
CA ASP A 67 -12.73 12.90 -7.11
C ASP A 67 -13.96 12.24 -7.74
N VAL A 68 -14.47 11.15 -7.17
CA VAL A 68 -15.75 10.57 -7.63
C VAL A 68 -16.89 11.55 -7.43
N ALA A 69 -16.98 12.19 -6.26
CA ALA A 69 -18.03 13.17 -5.95
C ALA A 69 -18.04 14.36 -6.92
N ALA A 70 -16.86 14.74 -7.41
CA ALA A 70 -16.70 15.81 -8.38
C ALA A 70 -16.83 15.35 -9.85
N GLY A 71 -17.22 14.09 -10.10
CA GLY A 71 -17.33 13.53 -11.45
C GLY A 71 -15.97 13.31 -12.15
N ARG A 72 -14.85 13.40 -11.41
CA ARG A 72 -13.50 13.21 -11.94
C ARG A 72 -13.09 11.74 -11.88
N GLY A 73 -13.79 10.90 -12.63
CA GLY A 73 -13.57 9.45 -12.63
C GLY A 73 -12.10 9.05 -12.85
N ALA A 74 -11.42 9.62 -13.85
CA ALA A 74 -10.02 9.32 -14.12
C ALA A 74 -9.09 9.66 -12.93
N ALA A 75 -9.33 10.77 -12.24
CA ALA A 75 -8.56 11.16 -11.05
C ALA A 75 -8.85 10.20 -9.88
N ALA A 76 -10.11 9.80 -9.68
CA ALA A 76 -10.48 8.82 -8.66
C ALA A 76 -9.80 7.46 -8.88
N LYS A 77 -9.77 6.97 -10.13
CA LYS A 77 -9.04 5.75 -10.51
C LYS A 77 -7.55 5.89 -10.19
N GLN A 78 -6.93 7.01 -10.56
CA GLN A 78 -5.52 7.27 -10.29
C GLN A 78 -5.23 7.29 -8.79
N ALA A 79 -6.06 7.98 -8.00
CA ALA A 79 -5.93 8.05 -6.55
C ALA A 79 -6.09 6.67 -5.89
N ARG A 80 -7.03 5.84 -6.38
CA ARG A 80 -7.25 4.46 -5.88
C ARG A 80 -6.01 3.61 -6.14
N ASN A 81 -5.52 3.63 -7.38
CA ASN A 81 -4.34 2.86 -7.75
C ASN A 81 -3.08 3.32 -7.00
N ALA A 82 -2.94 4.63 -6.76
CA ALA A 82 -1.86 5.19 -5.95
C ALA A 82 -1.96 4.74 -4.48
N ALA A 83 -3.16 4.71 -3.90
CA ALA A 83 -3.37 4.24 -2.53
C ALA A 83 -3.00 2.76 -2.38
N ILE A 84 -3.42 1.91 -3.33
CA ILE A 84 -3.09 0.48 -3.32
C ILE A 84 -1.59 0.27 -3.52
N SER A 85 -0.97 1.00 -4.45
CA SER A 85 0.48 0.91 -4.69
C SER A 85 1.28 1.36 -3.46
N SER A 86 0.85 2.43 -2.79
CA SER A 86 1.48 2.91 -1.56
C SER A 86 1.33 1.91 -0.41
N TRP A 87 0.18 1.24 -0.31
CA TRP A 87 -0.04 0.19 0.67
C TRP A 87 0.85 -1.02 0.42
N LEU A 88 0.91 -1.53 -0.82
CA LEU A 88 1.80 -2.63 -1.20
C LEU A 88 3.28 -2.28 -0.99
N GLY A 89 3.69 -1.08 -1.40
CA GLY A 89 5.05 -0.57 -1.20
C GLY A 89 5.42 -0.51 0.28
N GLY A 90 4.55 0.02 1.13
CA GLY A 90 4.81 0.07 2.57
C GLY A 90 4.86 -1.31 3.24
N LEU A 91 4.10 -2.30 2.76
CA LEU A 91 4.24 -3.69 3.23
C LEU A 91 5.58 -4.30 2.83
N HIS A 92 6.05 -4.01 1.61
CA HIS A 92 7.34 -4.48 1.11
C HIS A 92 8.51 -3.82 1.84
N ASP A 93 8.48 -2.49 1.97
CA ASP A 93 9.54 -1.69 2.61
C ASP A 93 9.66 -2.01 4.11
N ALA A 94 8.55 -2.33 4.78
CA ALA A 94 8.55 -2.82 6.16
C ALA A 94 9.03 -4.28 6.29
N GLY A 95 9.34 -4.96 5.18
CA GLY A 95 9.76 -6.36 5.17
C GLY A 95 8.65 -7.35 5.54
N LEU A 96 7.38 -6.93 5.50
CA LEU A 96 6.24 -7.75 5.91
C LEU A 96 5.73 -8.66 4.80
N ALA A 97 5.83 -8.23 3.54
CA ALA A 97 5.26 -8.97 2.43
C ALA A 97 6.06 -8.86 1.14
N ASP A 98 5.98 -9.90 0.33
CA ASP A 98 6.25 -9.83 -1.10
C ASP A 98 4.93 -9.88 -1.87
N PHE A 99 4.92 -9.31 -3.06
CA PHE A 99 3.75 -9.40 -3.93
C PHE A 99 4.14 -9.71 -5.38
N SER A 100 3.27 -10.46 -6.05
CA SER A 100 3.30 -10.66 -7.49
C SER A 100 2.01 -10.15 -8.11
N VAL A 101 2.05 -9.85 -9.41
CA VAL A 101 0.92 -9.29 -10.15
C VAL A 101 0.48 -10.27 -11.22
N HIS A 102 -0.82 -10.57 -11.24
CA HIS A 102 -1.46 -11.34 -12.30
C HIS A 102 -2.36 -10.39 -13.09
N HIS A 103 -2.07 -10.22 -14.38
CA HIS A 103 -2.89 -9.42 -15.27
C HIS A 103 -4.11 -10.23 -15.73
N MET A 104 -5.30 -9.62 -15.60
CA MET A 104 -6.58 -10.17 -16.03
C MET A 104 -7.17 -9.28 -17.11
N ASP A 105 -8.19 -9.75 -17.82
CA ASP A 105 -8.81 -8.99 -18.92
C ASP A 105 -9.47 -7.67 -18.46
N LYS A 106 -9.94 -7.61 -17.20
CA LYS A 106 -10.69 -6.48 -16.63
C LYS A 106 -10.01 -5.81 -15.43
N GLY A 107 -8.74 -6.12 -15.19
CA GLY A 107 -7.99 -5.57 -14.07
C GLY A 107 -6.75 -6.38 -13.72
N VAL A 108 -6.33 -6.27 -12.45
CA VAL A 108 -5.17 -7.00 -11.93
C VAL A 108 -5.51 -7.68 -10.62
N ILE A 109 -4.87 -8.83 -10.37
CA ILE A 109 -4.89 -9.50 -9.08
C ILE A 109 -3.48 -9.47 -8.50
N TYR A 110 -3.32 -8.84 -7.34
CA TYR A 110 -2.10 -8.91 -6.54
C TYR A 110 -2.16 -10.14 -5.66
N GLU A 111 -1.15 -10.99 -5.73
CA GLU A 111 -0.92 -12.08 -4.77
C GLU A 111 0.10 -11.59 -3.76
N VAL A 112 -0.29 -11.46 -2.50
CA VAL A 112 0.53 -10.90 -1.43
C VAL A 112 0.86 -12.00 -0.43
N ARG A 113 2.15 -12.37 -0.37
CA ARG A 113 2.67 -13.40 0.53
C ARG A 113 3.29 -12.71 1.74
N LEU A 114 2.71 -12.95 2.92
CA LEU A 114 3.19 -12.40 4.18
C LEU A 114 4.40 -13.24 4.63
N ARG A 115 5.53 -12.58 4.91
CA ARG A 115 6.80 -13.23 5.28
C ARG A 115 6.81 -13.75 6.71
N HIS A 116 6.06 -13.08 7.59
CA HIS A 116 5.74 -13.56 8.92
C HIS A 116 4.22 -13.56 9.04
N PRO A 117 3.57 -14.65 9.50
CA PRO A 117 2.16 -14.58 9.84
C PRO A 117 2.05 -13.52 10.94
N ILE A 118 1.50 -12.36 10.59
CA ILE A 118 1.32 -11.26 11.53
C ILE A 118 0.45 -11.82 12.65
N GLU A 119 1.06 -12.08 13.81
CA GLU A 119 0.48 -12.96 14.84
C GLU A 119 -0.89 -12.49 15.31
N THR A 120 -1.14 -11.18 15.17
CA THR A 120 -2.36 -10.45 15.51
C THR A 120 -3.47 -10.60 14.47
N ALA A 121 -3.16 -10.80 13.18
CA ALA A 121 -4.15 -10.83 12.10
C ALA A 121 -4.64 -12.25 11.74
N LYS A 122 -3.88 -13.30 12.10
CA LYS A 122 -4.14 -14.70 11.69
C LYS A 122 -4.24 -14.89 10.16
N VAL A 123 -3.85 -13.91 9.35
CA VAL A 123 -3.82 -13.99 7.89
C VAL A 123 -2.46 -14.56 7.49
N SER A 124 -2.47 -15.61 6.68
CA SER A 124 -1.27 -16.28 6.16
C SER A 124 -0.95 -15.87 4.72
N ALA A 125 -1.99 -15.57 3.93
CA ALA A 125 -1.88 -15.07 2.57
C ALA A 125 -3.11 -14.22 2.24
N LEU A 126 -2.95 -13.30 1.28
CA LEU A 126 -4.08 -12.52 0.75
C LEU A 126 -3.91 -12.28 -0.74
N TRP A 127 -5.03 -12.13 -1.43
CA TRP A 127 -5.11 -11.76 -2.84
C TRP A 127 -6.01 -10.54 -2.99
N VAL A 128 -5.67 -9.62 -3.88
CA VAL A 128 -6.41 -8.35 -4.06
C VAL A 128 -6.71 -8.14 -5.53
N ALA A 129 -8.00 -8.07 -5.88
CA ALA A 129 -8.45 -7.64 -7.20
C ALA A 129 -8.57 -6.12 -7.26
N VAL A 130 -8.03 -5.53 -8.31
CA VAL A 130 -8.18 -4.11 -8.63
C VAL A 130 -8.75 -3.97 -10.05
N PRO A 131 -10.00 -3.50 -10.19
CA PRO A 131 -10.62 -3.31 -11.49
C PRO A 131 -9.93 -2.22 -12.33
N ASP A 132 -9.93 -2.37 -13.65
CA ASP A 132 -9.48 -1.30 -14.55
C ASP A 132 -10.47 -0.13 -14.62
N GLY A 133 -11.72 -0.36 -14.24
CA GLY A 133 -12.78 0.64 -14.18
C GLY A 133 -12.62 1.64 -13.02
N LEU A 134 -13.68 2.39 -12.77
CA LEU A 134 -13.79 3.32 -11.63
C LEU A 134 -14.24 2.62 -10.35
N ASP A 135 -14.38 1.30 -10.39
CA ASP A 135 -15.00 0.49 -9.35
C ASP A 135 -14.04 0.21 -8.19
N LEU A 136 -14.54 -0.40 -7.13
CA LEU A 136 -13.78 -0.65 -5.91
C LEU A 136 -13.00 -1.97 -5.97
N PRO A 137 -11.89 -2.09 -5.23
CA PRO A 137 -11.15 -3.34 -5.12
C PRO A 137 -11.89 -4.35 -4.22
N SER A 138 -11.48 -5.61 -4.30
CA SER A 138 -11.91 -6.69 -3.40
C SER A 138 -10.70 -7.53 -3.00
N SER A 139 -10.78 -8.22 -1.87
CA SER A 139 -9.71 -9.14 -1.44
C SER A 139 -10.21 -10.49 -1.00
N VAL A 140 -9.34 -11.49 -1.05
CA VAL A 140 -9.51 -12.79 -0.44
C VAL A 140 -8.41 -12.99 0.59
N LEU A 141 -8.78 -13.38 1.81
CA LEU A 141 -7.86 -13.59 2.92
C LEU A 141 -7.89 -15.05 3.35
N LEU A 142 -6.71 -15.63 3.51
CA LEU A 142 -6.53 -16.97 4.07
C LEU A 142 -6.18 -16.87 5.55
N HIS A 143 -7.12 -17.25 6.40
CA HIS A 143 -6.91 -17.43 7.82
C HIS A 143 -6.60 -18.90 8.10
N GLN A 144 -5.44 -19.18 8.70
CA GLN A 144 -5.12 -20.55 9.12
C GLN A 144 -5.57 -20.80 10.54
N ALA A 145 -6.03 -22.01 10.80
CA ALA A 145 -6.36 -22.49 12.13
C ALA A 145 -5.17 -22.32 13.08
N LYS A 146 -5.43 -21.76 14.27
CA LYS A 146 -4.60 -22.01 15.46
C LYS A 146 -5.25 -23.16 16.24
N ALA A 147 -4.47 -23.91 17.02
CA ALA A 147 -4.89 -25.13 17.71
C ALA A 147 -6.37 -25.10 18.19
N GLY A 148 -7.20 -25.97 17.61
CA GLY A 148 -8.63 -26.12 17.94
C GLY A 148 -9.61 -25.20 17.19
N GLY A 149 -9.17 -24.45 16.18
CA GLY A 149 -10.02 -23.64 15.31
C GLY A 149 -10.03 -24.10 13.85
N ASP A 150 -10.85 -23.44 13.03
CA ASP A 150 -10.97 -23.71 11.59
C ASP A 150 -10.10 -22.74 10.77
N SER A 151 -9.50 -23.25 9.69
CA SER A 151 -8.93 -22.45 8.63
C SER A 151 -10.04 -21.95 7.72
N THR A 152 -10.04 -20.66 7.38
CA THR A 152 -11.04 -20.04 6.52
C THR A 152 -10.40 -19.29 5.36
N LEU A 153 -11.09 -19.31 4.22
CA LEU A 153 -10.80 -18.46 3.08
C LEU A 153 -11.99 -17.52 2.91
N GLU A 154 -11.75 -16.22 3.04
CA GLU A 154 -12.81 -15.21 3.09
C GLU A 154 -12.63 -14.17 2.00
N LEU A 155 -13.66 -13.96 1.18
CA LEU A 155 -13.78 -12.83 0.27
C LEU A 155 -14.31 -11.62 1.05
N GLN A 156 -13.71 -10.46 0.85
CA GLN A 156 -14.11 -9.18 1.40
C GLN A 156 -14.16 -8.13 0.30
N SER A 157 -15.36 -7.65 0.03
CA SER A 157 -15.62 -6.50 -0.83
C SER A 157 -16.33 -5.42 -0.03
N CYS A 158 -16.65 -4.27 -0.64
CA CYS A 158 -17.43 -3.26 0.06
C CYS A 158 -18.81 -3.82 0.44
N THR A 159 -19.47 -4.48 -0.51
CA THR A 159 -20.88 -4.84 -0.40
C THR A 159 -21.09 -6.26 0.14
N SER A 160 -20.04 -7.08 0.20
CA SER A 160 -20.16 -8.49 0.53
C SER A 160 -18.99 -9.01 1.38
N LYS A 161 -19.30 -9.96 2.24
CA LYS A 161 -18.34 -10.84 2.91
C LYS A 161 -18.80 -12.27 2.73
N GLU A 162 -17.97 -13.11 2.11
CA GLU A 162 -18.31 -14.48 1.76
C GLU A 162 -17.21 -15.44 2.25
N THR A 163 -17.58 -16.51 2.95
CA THR A 163 -16.64 -17.60 3.26
C THR A 163 -16.56 -18.53 2.07
N LEU A 164 -15.46 -18.46 1.33
CA LEU A 164 -15.20 -19.31 0.16
C LEU A 164 -14.87 -20.74 0.56
N ALA A 165 -14.14 -20.93 1.65
CA ALA A 165 -13.79 -22.25 2.15
C ALA A 165 -13.63 -22.22 3.68
N LYS A 166 -13.93 -23.36 4.31
CA LYS A 166 -13.76 -23.57 5.74
C LYS A 166 -13.31 -25.02 5.97
N SER A 167 -12.30 -25.22 6.81
CA SER A 167 -11.69 -26.53 7.04
C SER A 167 -11.16 -26.62 8.47
N GLU A 168 -11.36 -27.76 9.14
CA GLU A 168 -10.74 -28.05 10.44
C GLU A 168 -9.22 -28.28 10.31
N ALA A 169 -8.75 -28.61 9.11
CA ALA A 169 -7.33 -28.72 8.76
C ALA A 169 -6.81 -27.45 8.07
N GLU A 170 -5.48 -27.35 7.94
CA GLU A 170 -4.82 -26.29 7.16
C GLU A 170 -5.30 -26.31 5.70
N ILE A 171 -5.66 -25.15 5.15
CA ILE A 171 -5.92 -25.01 3.72
C ILE A 171 -4.58 -24.75 3.03
N THR A 172 -4.21 -25.58 2.05
CA THR A 172 -2.94 -25.38 1.34
C THR A 172 -2.93 -24.08 0.56
N LEU A 173 -1.75 -23.44 0.48
CA LEU A 173 -1.60 -22.17 -0.23
C LEU A 173 -2.01 -22.28 -1.71
N ASP A 174 -1.70 -23.39 -2.37
CA ASP A 174 -2.04 -23.61 -3.78
C ASP A 174 -3.56 -23.72 -3.99
N SER A 175 -4.26 -24.47 -3.13
CA SER A 175 -5.72 -24.58 -3.20
C SER A 175 -6.41 -23.25 -2.86
N ALA A 176 -5.90 -22.53 -1.86
CA ALA A 176 -6.38 -21.20 -1.53
C ALA A 176 -6.18 -20.23 -2.69
N LYS A 177 -5.01 -20.24 -3.33
CA LYS A 177 -4.68 -19.41 -4.49
C LYS A 177 -5.60 -19.67 -5.66
N GLU A 178 -5.79 -20.93 -6.05
CA GLU A 178 -6.65 -21.28 -7.17
C GLU A 178 -8.08 -20.75 -6.96
N LYS A 179 -8.62 -20.98 -5.76
CA LYS A 179 -9.98 -20.52 -5.41
C LYS A 179 -10.07 -18.99 -5.30
N ALA A 180 -9.06 -18.35 -4.71
CA ALA A 180 -9.00 -16.90 -4.57
C ALA A 180 -8.92 -16.21 -5.94
N VAL A 181 -8.00 -16.64 -6.80
CA VAL A 181 -7.82 -16.09 -8.15
C VAL A 181 -9.08 -16.30 -8.98
N SER A 182 -9.69 -17.49 -8.94
CA SER A 182 -10.95 -17.74 -9.65
C SER A 182 -12.07 -16.81 -9.18
N ARG A 183 -12.33 -16.70 -7.87
CA ARG A 183 -13.42 -15.84 -7.36
C ARG A 183 -13.14 -14.35 -7.53
N LEU A 184 -11.90 -13.92 -7.45
CA LEU A 184 -11.50 -12.55 -7.73
C LEU A 184 -11.60 -12.21 -9.23
N ASN A 185 -11.33 -13.17 -10.12
CA ASN A 185 -11.57 -12.99 -11.54
C ASN A 185 -13.07 -12.84 -11.84
N ASP A 186 -13.93 -13.67 -11.22
CA ASP A 186 -15.39 -13.49 -11.32
C ASP A 186 -15.84 -12.12 -10.82
N TYR A 187 -15.22 -11.63 -9.73
CA TYR A 187 -15.52 -10.29 -9.20
C TYR A 187 -15.18 -9.18 -10.19
N LEU A 188 -14.09 -9.32 -10.95
CA LEU A 188 -13.69 -8.34 -11.97
C LEU A 188 -14.71 -8.23 -13.12
N ASP A 189 -15.61 -9.19 -13.30
CA ASP A 189 -16.70 -9.09 -14.28
C ASP A 189 -17.78 -8.08 -13.87
N ALA A 190 -18.01 -7.91 -12.57
CA ALA A 190 -19.03 -7.02 -12.01
C ALA A 190 -18.58 -6.46 -10.64
N PRO A 191 -17.55 -5.59 -10.62
CA PRO A 191 -16.99 -5.06 -9.38
C PRO A 191 -17.94 -4.09 -8.68
N ASP A 192 -17.67 -3.84 -7.39
CA ASP A 192 -18.49 -2.95 -6.58
C ASP A 192 -18.40 -1.51 -7.09
N PRO A 193 -19.51 -0.86 -7.44
CA PRO A 193 -19.48 0.49 -7.97
C PRO A 193 -19.04 1.46 -6.88
N MET A 194 -18.21 2.43 -7.26
CA MET A 194 -17.78 3.50 -6.37
C MET A 194 -18.90 4.54 -6.20
N ARG A 195 -19.89 4.24 -5.35
CA ARG A 195 -21.09 5.06 -5.17
C ARG A 195 -20.88 6.20 -4.18
N ILE A 196 -21.36 7.38 -4.57
CA ILE A 196 -21.50 8.55 -3.70
C ILE A 196 -22.96 8.67 -3.21
N ASN A 197 -23.12 9.09 -1.97
CA ASN A 197 -24.40 9.46 -1.37
C ASN A 197 -24.82 10.88 -1.84
N VAL A 198 -26.03 11.28 -1.47
CA VAL A 198 -26.64 12.57 -1.86
C VAL A 198 -25.87 13.81 -1.38
N VAL A 199 -24.95 13.67 -0.41
CA VAL A 199 -24.08 14.76 0.07
C VAL A 199 -22.66 14.68 -0.51
N GLY A 200 -22.44 13.85 -1.54
CA GLY A 200 -21.14 13.70 -2.22
C GLY A 200 -20.09 12.94 -1.41
N GLY A 201 -20.48 12.25 -0.33
CA GLY A 201 -19.60 11.33 0.39
C GLY A 201 -19.77 9.89 -0.09
N PRO A 202 -18.89 8.95 0.24
CA PRO A 202 -19.13 7.53 -0.05
C PRO A 202 -20.36 6.99 0.69
N GLN A 203 -20.98 5.94 0.13
CA GLN A 203 -21.92 5.09 0.89
C GLN A 203 -21.24 4.53 2.15
N SER A 204 -22.00 4.37 3.23
CA SER A 204 -21.49 3.99 4.55
C SER A 204 -20.63 2.72 4.52
N GLU A 205 -21.10 1.68 3.83
CA GLU A 205 -20.38 0.41 3.68
C GLU A 205 -19.09 0.54 2.87
N CYS A 206 -19.03 1.47 1.90
CA CYS A 206 -17.88 1.64 0.99
C CYS A 206 -16.97 2.80 1.38
N ARG A 207 -17.10 3.37 2.59
CA ARG A 207 -16.39 4.61 2.96
C ARG A 207 -14.88 4.44 3.10
N GLU A 208 -14.43 3.24 3.39
CA GLU A 208 -13.03 2.97 3.66
C GLU A 208 -12.55 1.84 2.77
N LEU A 209 -11.55 2.13 1.93
CA LEU A 209 -10.78 1.08 1.25
C LEU A 209 -10.26 0.05 2.27
N ALA A 210 -10.00 0.49 3.51
CA ALA A 210 -9.51 -0.34 4.62
C ALA A 210 -10.48 -1.45 5.06
N ASN A 211 -11.73 -1.40 4.60
CA ASN A 211 -12.68 -2.50 4.81
C ASN A 211 -12.58 -3.59 3.73
N MET A 212 -11.92 -3.28 2.61
CA MET A 212 -11.70 -4.19 1.48
C MET A 212 -10.26 -4.72 1.42
N LEU A 213 -9.31 -4.10 2.14
CA LEU A 213 -7.96 -4.63 2.32
C LEU A 213 -7.67 -4.74 3.82
N PRO A 214 -7.03 -5.83 4.28
CA PRO A 214 -6.80 -6.04 5.71
C PRO A 214 -5.95 -4.94 6.32
N ARG A 215 -6.36 -4.47 7.50
CA ARG A 215 -5.50 -3.70 8.41
C ARG A 215 -4.52 -4.67 9.07
N LEU A 216 -3.31 -4.71 8.55
CA LEU A 216 -2.22 -5.45 9.16
C LEU A 216 -1.58 -4.51 10.19
N THR A 217 -1.94 -4.63 11.47
CA THR A 217 -1.30 -3.86 12.56
C THR A 217 -0.58 -4.80 13.51
N GLU A 218 0.70 -4.54 13.75
CA GLU A 218 1.38 -5.01 14.96
C GLU A 218 0.83 -4.17 16.13
N ARG A 219 0.38 -4.84 17.20
CA ARG A 219 0.01 -4.17 18.46
C ARG A 219 1.17 -4.28 19.43
#